data_AF-A0A0Q6RGA8-F1
#
_entry.id   AF-A0A0Q6RGA8-F1
#
_cell.length_a   1.000
_cell.length_b   1.000
_cell.length_c   1.000
_cell.angle_alpha   90.00
_cell.angle_beta   90.00
_cell.angle_gamma   90.00
#
_symmetry.space_group_name_H-M   'P 1'
#
loop_
_entity.id
_entity.type
_entity.pdbx_description
1 polymer ?
#
loop_
_entity_poly.entity_id
_entity_poly.type
_entity_poly.pdbx_seq_one_letter_code
_entity_poly.pdbx_strand_id
1 'polypeptide(L)'
;MVMIKSLISALVTAALLVGTPTFSWGTEQGQQRKAARDVKQDSRQGARDTKQACRSANDKSNASCRQDKRQTKQTGRQTGRDIKY
;
A
#
# COMPACT_ATOMS: atom_id res chain seq x y z
N MET A 1 37.43 39.89 14.16
CA MET A 1 37.57 38.53 13.55
C MET A 1 36.64 37.48 14.18
N VAL A 2 36.46 37.47 15.50
CA VAL A 2 35.59 36.50 16.23
C VAL A 2 34.09 36.64 15.91
N MET A 3 33.58 37.87 15.75
CA MET A 3 32.16 38.10 15.39
C MET A 3 31.80 37.62 13.97
N ILE A 4 32.71 37.81 13.01
CA ILE A 4 32.49 37.36 11.62
C ILE A 4 32.44 35.83 11.56
N LYS A 5 33.31 35.13 12.31
CA LYS A 5 33.26 33.66 12.44
C LYS A 5 31.96 33.17 13.07
N SER A 6 31.46 33.86 14.09
CA SER A 6 30.19 33.50 14.75
C SER A 6 28.98 33.73 13.83
N LEU A 7 28.98 34.81 13.04
CA LEU A 7 27.94 35.09 12.04
C LEU A 7 27.92 34.04 10.93
N ILE A 8 29.10 33.64 10.43
CA ILE A 8 29.20 32.59 9.40
C ILE A 8 28.69 31.25 9.95
N SER A 9 29.08 30.86 11.18
CA SER A 9 28.56 29.65 11.82
C SER A 9 27.04 29.68 12.00
N ALA A 10 26.48 30.81 12.44
CA ALA A 10 25.02 30.95 12.58
C ALA A 10 24.31 30.81 11.23
N LEU A 11 24.86 31.38 10.16
CA LEU A 11 24.28 31.36 8.83
C LEU A 11 24.32 29.94 8.20
N VAL A 12 25.42 29.21 8.41
CA VAL A 12 25.53 27.79 8.00
C VAL A 12 24.53 26.92 8.77
N THR A 13 24.36 27.15 10.08
CA THR A 13 23.42 26.38 10.90
C THR A 13 21.97 26.66 10.48
N ALA A 14 21.62 27.92 10.21
CA ALA A 14 20.31 28.30 9.70
C ALA A 14 20.01 27.69 8.31
N ALA A 15 20.99 27.68 7.41
CA ALA A 15 20.85 27.06 6.09
C ALA A 15 20.63 25.54 6.16
N LEU A 16 21.29 24.86 7.11
CA LEU A 16 21.12 23.42 7.35
C LEU A 16 19.71 23.07 7.89
N LEU A 17 19.13 23.91 8.74
CA LEU A 17 17.79 23.68 9.29
C LEU A 17 16.67 23.88 8.26
N VAL A 18 16.83 24.80 7.31
CA VAL A 18 15.83 25.08 6.27
C VAL A 18 15.93 24.07 5.10
N GLY A 19 17.10 23.48 4.90
CA GLY A 19 17.40 22.60 3.78
C GLY A 19 17.02 21.13 3.96
N THR A 20 16.47 20.69 5.11
CA THR A 20 16.09 19.27 5.25
C THR A 20 14.83 19.00 4.41
N PRO A 21 14.91 18.21 3.32
CA PRO A 21 13.71 17.80 2.62
C PRO A 21 12.85 17.02 3.61
N THR A 22 11.62 17.46 3.81
CA THR A 22 10.62 16.66 4.53
C THR A 22 10.47 15.36 3.75
N PHE A 23 10.95 14.25 4.32
CA PHE A 23 10.96 12.90 3.73
C PHE A 23 9.54 12.32 3.56
N SER A 24 8.65 13.01 2.83
CA SER A 24 7.26 12.61 2.61
C SER A 24 7.13 11.35 1.74
N TRP A 25 8.10 11.12 0.85
CA TRP A 25 8.12 10.01 -0.11
C TRP A 25 8.12 8.63 0.57
N GLY A 26 8.79 8.51 1.73
CA GLY A 26 8.79 7.28 2.53
C GLY A 26 7.43 6.99 3.17
N THR A 27 6.66 8.04 3.47
CA THR A 27 5.32 7.91 4.06
C THR A 27 4.31 7.48 3.00
N GLU A 28 4.30 8.11 1.82
CA GLU A 28 3.34 7.81 0.75
C GLU A 28 3.51 6.37 0.23
N GLN A 29 4.75 5.98 -0.10
CA GLN A 29 5.03 4.61 -0.53
C GLN A 29 4.73 3.58 0.57
N GLY A 30 4.87 3.98 1.85
CA GLY A 30 4.47 3.20 3.01
C GLY A 30 2.96 2.96 3.06
N GLN A 31 2.16 4.00 2.83
CA GLN A 31 0.70 3.93 2.78
C GLN A 31 0.22 3.07 1.60
N GLN A 32 0.79 3.25 0.42
CA GLN A 32 0.48 2.41 -0.75
C GLN A 32 0.70 0.92 -0.47
N ARG A 33 1.82 0.56 0.19
CA ARG A 33 2.08 -0.83 0.60
C ARG A 33 1.09 -1.36 1.64
N LYS A 34 0.58 -0.50 2.54
CA LYS A 34 -0.48 -0.87 3.49
C LYS A 34 -1.79 -1.13 2.74
N ALA A 35 -2.26 -0.18 1.95
CA ALA A 35 -3.48 -0.30 1.15
C ALA A 35 -3.46 -1.54 0.24
N ALA A 36 -2.34 -1.79 -0.45
CA ALA A 36 -2.17 -2.99 -1.28
C ALA A 36 -2.23 -4.31 -0.49
N ARG A 37 -1.85 -4.31 0.80
CA ARG A 37 -2.01 -5.48 1.68
C ARG A 37 -3.46 -5.64 2.11
N ASP A 38 -4.12 -4.56 2.46
CA ASP A 38 -5.52 -4.58 2.92
C ASP A 38 -6.44 -5.12 1.82
N VAL A 39 -6.31 -4.60 0.59
CA VAL A 39 -7.02 -5.13 -0.59
C VAL A 39 -6.80 -6.62 -0.79
N LYS A 40 -5.57 -7.12 -0.58
CA LYS A 40 -5.27 -8.56 -0.68
C LYS A 40 -5.91 -9.37 0.44
N GLN A 41 -6.04 -8.84 1.64
CA GLN A 41 -6.72 -9.52 2.74
C GLN A 41 -8.23 -9.56 2.50
N ASP A 42 -8.82 -8.43 2.14
CA ASP A 42 -10.25 -8.33 1.84
C ASP A 42 -10.63 -9.25 0.68
N SER A 43 -9.82 -9.25 -0.39
CA SER A 43 -10.05 -10.15 -1.52
C SER A 43 -9.89 -11.63 -1.15
N ARG A 44 -9.05 -11.99 -0.18
CA ARG A 44 -8.98 -13.38 0.32
C ARG A 44 -10.22 -13.75 1.09
N GLN A 45 -10.74 -12.84 1.92
CA GLN A 45 -11.97 -13.07 2.67
C GLN A 45 -13.16 -13.15 1.72
N GLY A 46 -13.35 -12.16 0.86
CA GLY A 46 -14.39 -12.17 -0.17
C GLY A 46 -14.32 -13.42 -1.06
N ALA A 47 -13.14 -13.90 -1.43
CA ALA A 47 -13.03 -15.15 -2.21
C ALA A 47 -13.44 -16.42 -1.44
N ARG A 48 -13.39 -16.43 -0.10
CA ARG A 48 -13.98 -17.51 0.71
C ARG A 48 -15.50 -17.39 0.72
N ASP A 49 -16.01 -16.18 0.88
CA ASP A 49 -17.43 -15.88 0.94
C ASP A 49 -18.10 -16.18 -0.40
N THR A 50 -17.53 -15.73 -1.52
CA THR A 50 -17.98 -16.08 -2.89
C THR A 50 -18.05 -17.60 -3.09
N LYS A 51 -17.07 -18.36 -2.57
CA LYS A 51 -17.10 -19.82 -2.68
C LYS A 51 -18.21 -20.43 -1.84
N GLN A 52 -18.44 -19.94 -0.62
CA GLN A 52 -19.52 -20.43 0.22
C GLN A 52 -20.88 -20.11 -0.41
N ALA A 53 -21.09 -18.88 -0.86
CA ALA A 53 -22.30 -18.47 -1.57
C ALA A 53 -22.57 -19.33 -2.82
N CYS A 54 -21.54 -19.56 -3.66
CA CYS A 54 -21.66 -20.43 -4.84
C CYS A 54 -22.07 -21.87 -4.47
N ARG A 55 -21.53 -22.41 -3.37
CA ARG A 55 -21.89 -23.75 -2.90
C ARG A 55 -23.28 -23.80 -2.30
N SER A 56 -23.69 -22.78 -1.54
CA SER A 56 -25.00 -22.74 -0.91
C SER A 56 -26.13 -22.51 -1.91
N ALA A 57 -25.89 -21.72 -2.96
CA ALA A 57 -26.85 -21.52 -4.03
C ALA A 57 -27.02 -22.78 -4.90
N ASN A 58 -26.06 -23.72 -4.84
CA ASN A 58 -26.04 -24.93 -5.66
C ASN A 58 -26.10 -24.66 -7.18
N ASP A 59 -25.77 -23.43 -7.59
CA ASP A 59 -25.86 -22.93 -8.97
C ASP A 59 -24.83 -23.57 -9.91
N LYS A 60 -23.72 -24.05 -9.37
CA LYS A 60 -22.57 -24.52 -10.16
C LYS A 60 -21.87 -25.72 -9.51
N SER A 61 -21.09 -26.44 -10.32
CA SER A 61 -20.22 -27.50 -9.81
C SER A 61 -19.15 -26.95 -8.85
N ASN A 62 -18.69 -27.81 -7.92
CA ASN A 62 -17.60 -27.48 -7.01
C ASN A 62 -16.32 -27.01 -7.73
N ALA A 63 -16.06 -27.50 -8.95
CA ALA A 63 -14.93 -27.09 -9.76
C ALA A 63 -15.07 -25.63 -10.22
N SER A 64 -16.27 -25.25 -10.68
CA SER A 64 -16.55 -23.88 -11.09
C SER A 64 -16.50 -22.91 -9.90
N CYS A 65 -17.07 -23.25 -8.73
CA CYS A 65 -16.91 -22.41 -7.53
C CYS A 65 -15.43 -22.24 -7.09
N ARG A 66 -14.57 -23.23 -7.37
CA ARG A 66 -13.11 -23.09 -7.13
C ARG A 66 -12.46 -22.15 -8.13
N GLN A 67 -12.93 -22.09 -9.37
CA GLN A 67 -12.46 -21.15 -10.39
C GLN A 67 -12.85 -19.72 -10.00
N ASP A 68 -14.10 -19.48 -9.63
CA ASP A 68 -14.57 -18.15 -9.22
C ASP A 68 -13.75 -17.63 -8.04
N LYS A 69 -13.50 -18.48 -7.03
CA LYS A 69 -12.57 -18.17 -5.91
C LYS A 69 -11.15 -17.82 -6.37
N ARG A 70 -10.63 -18.47 -7.42
CA ARG A 70 -9.30 -18.15 -7.96
C ARG A 70 -9.32 -16.80 -8.65
N GLN A 71 -10.38 -16.51 -9.43
CA GLN A 71 -10.56 -15.26 -10.13
C GLN A 71 -10.64 -14.08 -9.15
N THR A 72 -11.46 -14.17 -8.09
CA THR A 72 -11.56 -13.12 -7.07
C THR A 72 -10.18 -12.80 -6.44
N LYS A 73 -9.39 -13.84 -6.13
CA LYS A 73 -8.02 -13.65 -5.63
C LYS A 73 -7.08 -13.04 -6.66
N GLN A 74 -7.28 -13.33 -7.94
CA GLN A 74 -6.47 -12.76 -9.01
C GLN A 74 -6.77 -11.27 -9.20
N THR A 75 -8.04 -10.88 -9.19
CA THR A 75 -8.45 -9.47 -9.19
C THR A 75 -7.81 -8.72 -8.02
N GLY A 76 -7.94 -9.22 -6.79
CA GLY A 76 -7.31 -8.57 -5.62
C GLY A 76 -5.79 -8.47 -5.69
N ARG A 77 -5.12 -9.46 -6.31
CA ARG A 77 -3.67 -9.41 -6.56
C ARG A 77 -3.33 -8.35 -7.60
N GLN A 78 -4.14 -8.18 -8.63
CA GLN A 78 -3.95 -7.17 -9.66
C GLN A 78 -4.18 -5.77 -9.08
N THR A 79 -5.30 -5.53 -8.41
CA THR A 79 -5.59 -4.26 -7.73
C THR A 79 -4.48 -3.89 -6.75
N GLY A 80 -3.99 -4.85 -5.96
CA GLY A 80 -2.86 -4.61 -5.06
C GLY A 80 -1.50 -4.42 -5.75
N ARG A 81 -1.37 -4.70 -7.05
CA ARG A 81 -0.21 -4.27 -7.87
C ARG A 81 -0.44 -2.86 -8.37
N ASP A 82 -1.65 -2.56 -8.84
CA ASP A 82 -2.02 -1.24 -9.38
C ASP A 82 -1.90 -0.13 -8.32
N ILE A 83 -2.09 -0.45 -7.03
CA ILE A 83 -1.86 0.49 -5.90
C ILE A 83 -0.37 0.71 -5.60
N LYS A 84 0.51 -0.24 -5.96
CA LYS A 84 1.93 -0.23 -5.58
C LYS A 84 2.79 0.64 -6.52
N TYR A 85 2.20 1.28 -7.52
CA TYR A 85 2.86 2.09 -8.53
C TYR A 85 2.05 3.35 -8.81
#